data_AF-A0A6G8Q5S6-F1
#
_entry.id   AF-A0A6G8Q5S6-F1
#
_cell.length_a   1.000
_cell.length_b   1.000
_cell.length_c   1.000
_cell.angle_alpha   90.00
_cell.angle_beta   90.00
_cell.angle_gamma   90.00
#
_symmetry.space_group_name_H-M   'P 1'
#
loop_
_entity.id
_entity.type
_entity.pdbx_description
1 polymer ?
#
loop_
_entity_poly.entity_id
_entity_poly.type
_entity_poly.pdbx_seq_one_letter_code
_entity_poly.pdbx_strand_id
1 'polypeptide(L)'
;MERQEGTGGYRRDEALMAVARLSISDADFLRGMKRDPASTLWQYGFALSPQEMREAEDFLGNRRDAGDDDIREDLEREIRASAERRIWNN
;
A
#
# COMPACT_ATOMS: atom_id res chain seq x y z
N MET A 1 20.59 -5.47 28.16
CA MET A 1 20.36 -4.87 26.83
C MET A 1 19.00 -5.37 26.35
N GLU A 2 17.95 -4.61 26.63
CA GLU A 2 16.60 -4.94 26.18
C GLU A 2 16.52 -4.63 24.68
N ARG A 3 16.13 -5.63 23.89
CA ARG A 3 15.83 -5.46 22.48
C ARG A 3 14.51 -4.71 22.38
N GLN A 4 14.54 -3.50 21.83
CA GLN A 4 13.33 -2.81 21.38
C GLN A 4 12.82 -3.50 20.10
N GLU A 5 12.17 -4.64 20.27
CA GLU A 5 11.32 -5.25 19.25
C GLU A 5 9.88 -4.84 19.56
N GLY A 6 9.24 -4.02 18.71
CA GLY A 6 7.80 -3.75 18.92
C GLY A 6 7.13 -2.57 18.22
N THR A 7 7.83 -1.71 17.47
CA THR A 7 7.19 -0.55 16.81
C THR A 7 7.34 -0.51 15.28
N GLY A 8 8.16 -1.39 14.70
CA GLY A 8 8.42 -1.42 13.26
C GLY A 8 7.25 -1.91 12.41
N GLY A 9 6.48 -2.89 12.90
CA GLY A 9 5.32 -3.44 12.17
C GLY A 9 4.15 -2.46 12.06
N TYR A 10 3.87 -1.71 13.12
CA TYR A 10 2.72 -0.79 13.17
C TYR A 10 2.85 0.38 12.18
N ARG A 11 4.07 0.93 12.01
CA ARG A 11 4.30 2.04 11.05
C ARG A 11 4.28 1.59 9.59
N ARG A 12 4.68 0.33 9.36
CA ARG A 12 4.72 -0.30 8.03
C ARG A 12 3.32 -0.53 7.46
N ASP A 13 2.42 -1.06 8.28
CA ASP A 13 1.02 -1.27 7.88
C ASP A 13 0.31 0.06 7.60
N GLU A 14 0.66 1.12 8.33
CA GLU A 14 0.07 2.46 8.16
C GLU A 14 0.55 3.15 6.87
N ALA A 15 1.83 3.02 6.51
CA ALA A 15 2.37 3.58 5.27
C ALA A 15 1.78 2.91 4.03
N LEU A 16 1.73 1.58 4.01
CA LEU A 16 1.09 0.83 2.92
C LEU A 16 -0.42 1.10 2.84
N MET A 17 -1.09 1.23 3.98
CA MET A 17 -2.52 1.58 4.00
C MET A 17 -2.77 3.02 3.51
N ALA A 18 -1.87 3.97 3.79
CA ALA A 18 -1.96 5.33 3.25
C ALA A 18 -1.79 5.33 1.72
N VAL A 19 -0.83 4.57 1.18
CA VAL A 19 -0.62 4.40 -0.27
C VAL A 19 -1.83 3.74 -0.94
N ALA A 20 -2.41 2.71 -0.30
CA ALA A 20 -3.60 2.03 -0.79
C ALA A 20 -4.82 2.97 -0.83
N ARG A 21 -5.03 3.75 0.23
CA ARG A 21 -6.11 4.76 0.29
C ARG A 21 -5.92 5.83 -0.78
N LEU A 22 -4.70 6.31 -0.98
CA LEU A 22 -4.43 7.33 -1.98
C LEU A 22 -4.69 6.81 -3.40
N SER A 23 -4.34 5.54 -3.67
CA SER A 23 -4.67 4.85 -4.93
C SER A 23 -6.17 4.73 -5.20
N ILE A 24 -7.00 4.70 -4.16
CA ILE A 24 -8.46 4.71 -4.31
C ILE A 24 -8.95 6.12 -4.64
N SER A 25 -8.49 7.13 -3.91
CA SER A 25 -8.99 8.50 -4.01
C SER A 25 -8.43 9.32 -5.18
N ASP A 26 -7.26 8.94 -5.71
CA ASP A 26 -6.53 9.70 -6.72
C ASP A 26 -6.19 8.81 -7.93
N ALA A 27 -6.85 9.09 -9.06
CA ALA A 27 -6.66 8.37 -10.31
C ALA A 27 -5.26 8.56 -10.91
N ASP A 28 -4.70 9.77 -10.78
CA ASP A 28 -3.39 10.08 -11.35
C ASP A 28 -2.29 9.43 -10.52
N PHE A 29 -2.46 9.38 -9.20
CA PHE A 29 -1.61 8.57 -8.32
C PHE A 29 -1.64 7.09 -8.71
N LEU A 30 -2.82 6.49 -8.84
CA LEU A 30 -2.94 5.07 -9.22
C LEU A 30 -2.27 4.76 -10.58
N ARG A 31 -2.50 5.61 -11.58
CA ARG A 31 -1.85 5.45 -12.89
C ARG A 31 -0.34 5.62 -12.82
N GLY A 32 0.13 6.56 -12.01
CA GLY A 32 1.54 6.72 -11.69
C GLY A 32 2.12 5.46 -11.07
N MET A 33 1.45 4.92 -10.05
CA MET A 33 1.84 3.68 -9.37
C MET A 33 1.92 2.49 -10.33
N LYS A 34 0.98 2.35 -11.28
CA LYS A 34 1.03 1.29 -12.31
C LYS A 34 2.22 1.43 -13.27
N ARG A 35 2.65 2.66 -13.56
CA ARG A 35 3.70 2.93 -14.56
C ARG A 35 5.10 2.91 -13.94
N ASP A 36 5.26 3.63 -12.84
CA ASP A 36 6.53 3.83 -12.13
C ASP A 36 6.22 4.15 -10.65
N PRO A 37 6.06 3.11 -9.82
CA PRO A 37 5.69 3.30 -8.42
C PRO A 37 6.78 4.02 -7.63
N ALA A 38 8.06 3.84 -7.94
CA ALA A 38 9.16 4.47 -7.20
C ALA A 38 9.13 5.99 -7.40
N SER A 39 9.07 6.44 -8.65
CA SER A 39 8.98 7.87 -8.96
C SER A 39 7.68 8.49 -8.45
N THR A 40 6.56 7.76 -8.52
CA THR A 40 5.26 8.27 -8.07
C THR A 40 5.24 8.45 -6.56
N LEU A 41 5.69 7.46 -5.79
CA LEU A 41 5.78 7.57 -4.32
C LEU A 41 6.64 8.76 -3.91
N TRP A 42 7.79 8.93 -4.56
CA TRP A 42 8.69 10.07 -4.29
C TRP A 42 8.01 11.43 -4.55
N GLN A 43 7.28 11.56 -5.66
CA GLN A 43 6.55 12.80 -6.01
C GLN A 43 5.47 13.15 -4.99
N TYR A 44 4.85 12.15 -4.38
CA TYR A 44 3.81 12.31 -3.36
C TYR A 44 4.38 12.33 -1.93
N GLY A 45 5.71 12.32 -1.76
CA GLY A 45 6.35 12.42 -0.46
C GLY A 45 6.34 11.13 0.37
N PHE A 46 6.10 9.98 -0.25
CA PHE A 46 6.20 8.67 0.41
C PHE A 46 7.63 8.12 0.30
N ALA A 47 8.11 7.57 1.41
CA ALA A 47 9.37 6.83 1.47
C ALA A 47 9.07 5.43 2.02
N LEU A 48 9.03 4.45 1.13
CA LEU A 48 8.90 3.03 1.48
C LEU A 48 10.29 2.41 1.64
N SER A 49 10.41 1.47 2.58
CA SER A 49 11.57 0.59 2.66
C SER A 49 11.66 -0.31 1.41
N PRO A 50 12.83 -0.89 1.10
CA PRO A 50 12.97 -1.79 -0.05
C PRO A 50 12.03 -3.00 -0.03
N GLN A 51 11.60 -3.46 1.15
CA GLN A 51 10.66 -4.58 1.27
C GLN A 51 9.23 -4.14 0.95
N GLU A 52 8.79 -3.00 1.48
CA GLU A 52 7.46 -2.42 1.18
C GLU A 52 7.34 -2.03 -0.29
N MET A 53 8.41 -1.52 -0.89
CA MET A 53 8.47 -1.23 -2.32
C MET A 53 8.23 -2.49 -3.16
N ARG A 54 8.89 -3.60 -2.81
CA ARG A 54 8.70 -4.88 -3.48
C ARG A 54 7.27 -5.40 -3.33
N GLU A 55 6.67 -5.28 -2.15
CA GLU A 55 5.27 -5.67 -1.92
C GLU A 55 4.29 -4.84 -2.75
N ALA A 56 4.54 -3.53 -2.88
CA ALA A 56 3.75 -2.67 -3.75
C ALA A 56 3.92 -3.05 -5.23
N GLU A 57 5.14 -3.30 -5.69
CA GLU A 57 5.43 -3.75 -7.06
C GLU A 57 4.81 -5.11 -7.37
N ASP A 58 4.89 -6.08 -6.45
CA ASP A 58 4.28 -7.40 -6.61
C ASP A 58 2.75 -7.29 -6.67
N PHE A 59 2.14 -6.45 -5.82
CA PHE A 59 0.69 -6.20 -5.85
C PHE A 59 0.23 -5.62 -7.19
N LEU A 60 0.98 -4.62 -7.70
CA LEU A 60 0.67 -3.90 -8.94
C LEU A 60 1.01 -4.71 -10.19
N GLY A 61 2.10 -5.48 -10.14
CA GLY A 61 2.56 -6.34 -11.24
C GLY A 61 1.51 -7.39 -11.60
N ASN A 62 0.85 -7.97 -10.60
CA ASN A 62 -0.27 -8.91 -10.78
C ASN A 62 -1.55 -8.26 -11.36
N ARG A 63 -1.60 -6.92 -11.43
CA ARG A 63 -2.77 -6.12 -11.82
C ARG A 63 -2.46 -5.14 -12.94
N ARG A 64 -1.33 -5.30 -13.62
CA ARG A 64 -0.88 -4.36 -14.64
C ARG A 64 -1.88 -4.20 -15.79
N ASP A 65 -2.58 -5.28 -16.12
CA ASP A 65 -3.61 -5.33 -17.18
C ASP A 65 -5.03 -5.06 -16.65
N ALA A 66 -5.21 -4.95 -15.33
CA ALA A 66 -6.51 -4.67 -14.73
C ALA A 66 -6.92 -3.21 -14.98
N GLY A 67 -8.24 -2.99 -15.09
CA GLY A 67 -8.80 -1.65 -15.14
C GLY A 67 -8.50 -0.91 -13.84
N ASP A 68 -8.41 0.42 -13.91
CA ASP A 68 -8.16 1.23 -12.71
C ASP A 68 -9.25 0.98 -11.65
N ASP A 69 -10.50 0.77 -12.06
CA ASP A 69 -11.62 0.49 -11.15
C ASP A 69 -11.53 -0.89 -10.49
N ASP A 70 -11.09 -1.93 -11.21
CA ASP A 70 -10.86 -3.27 -10.64
C ASP A 70 -9.80 -3.22 -9.52
N ILE A 71 -8.74 -2.44 -9.73
CA ILE A 71 -7.67 -2.27 -8.75
C ILE A 71 -8.19 -1.53 -7.51
N ARG A 72 -9.05 -0.52 -7.70
CA ARG A 72 -9.67 0.19 -6.58
C ARG A 72 -10.56 -0.74 -5.75
N GLU A 73 -11.42 -1.52 -6.39
CA GLU A 73 -12.29 -2.48 -5.70
C GLU A 73 -11.49 -3.50 -4.88
N ASP A 74 -10.39 -4.01 -5.44
CA ASP A 74 -9.48 -4.90 -4.73
C ASP A 74 -8.82 -4.24 -3.52
N LEU A 75 -8.32 -3.01 -3.68
CA LEU A 75 -7.71 -2.24 -2.59
C LEU A 75 -8.71 -1.96 -1.47
N GLU A 76 -9.96 -1.61 -1.81
CA GLU A 76 -11.03 -1.41 -0.83
C GLU A 76 -11.35 -2.69 -0.06
N ARG A 77 -11.39 -3.84 -0.76
CA ARG A 77 -11.61 -5.15 -0.16
C ARG A 77 -10.49 -5.51 0.83
N GLU A 78 -9.23 -5.31 0.45
CA GLU A 78 -8.07 -5.59 1.31
C GLU A 78 -8.03 -4.66 2.53
N ILE A 79 -8.31 -3.36 2.35
CA ILE A 79 -8.38 -2.40 3.47
C ILE A 79 -9.49 -2.82 4.46
N ARG A 80 -10.66 -3.21 3.95
CA ARG A 80 -11.77 -3.70 4.79
C ARG A 80 -11.39 -4.97 5.54
N ALA A 81 -10.83 -5.95 4.85
CA ALA A 81 -10.39 -7.21 5.47
C ALA A 81 -9.27 -7.02 6.50
N SER A 82 -8.38 -6.04 6.28
CA SER A 82 -7.34 -5.66 7.23
C SER A 82 -7.92 -4.97 8.47
N ALA A 83 -8.89 -4.07 8.30
CA ALA A 83 -9.59 -3.43 9.40
C ALA A 83 -10.33 -4.46 10.29
N GLU A 84 -10.97 -5.46 9.68
CA GLU A 84 -11.65 -6.54 10.40
C GLU A 84 -10.65 -7.40 11.19
N ARG A 85 -9.54 -7.84 10.57
CA ARG A 85 -8.48 -8.61 11.26
C ARG A 85 -7.90 -7.86 12.46
N ARG A 86 -7.79 -6.54 12.36
CA ARG A 86 -7.28 -5.67 13.42
C ARG A 86 -8.24 -5.51 14.61
N ILE A 87 -9.55 -5.69 14.38
CA ILE A 87 -10.57 -5.70 15.45
C ILE A 87 -10.51 -7.01 16.27
N TRP A 88 -10.16 -8.13 15.64
CA TRP A 88 -10.14 -9.45 16.30
C TRP A 88 -8.82 -9.80 17.03
N ASN A 89 -7.73 -9.08 16.73
CA ASN A 89 -6.42 -9.29 17.35
C ASN A 89 -6.11 -8.32 18.51
N ASN A 90 -7.10 -7.53 18.94
CA ASN A 90 -6.99 -6.51 19.99
C ASN A 90 -8.00 -6.79 21.10
#